data_AF-A0A525L8H6-F1
#
_entry.id   AF-A0A525L8H6-F1
#
_cell.length_a   1.000
_cell.length_b   1.000
_cell.length_c   1.000
_cell.angle_alpha   90.00
_cell.angle_beta   90.00
_cell.angle_gamma   90.00
#
_symmetry.space_group_name_H-M   'P 1'
#
loop_
_entity.id
_entity.type
_entity.pdbx_description
1 polymer ?
#
loop_
_entity_poly.entity_id
_entity_poly.type
_entity_poly.pdbx_seq_one_letter_code
_entity_poly.pdbx_strand_id
1 'polypeptide(L)'
;MGLAADPAGRCGAGWRESLYSAELGQAVCARVAAGASLREISAEPGMPDRTTVWKWAQGEPAFAEGLAAAQGQARTAARVRGRARMARLRAAQLARPRSRGGLATSRYCPDLAEAICERLANGESLKAIGRDPAMPCAATIYHWLERFPEFEAAYVTARRRQADTLMDEVREVGLAATPKTVWADRLHFDTLRWLTARLAPKKYLERLVVIQAQAEMAKADEQGPLRVVVVSFTSGPNGESLVAPPRCQAEADAWVRAYGRPYDGPGFSAGQVGPGGWEADED
;
A
#
# COMPACT_ATOMS: atom_id res chain seq x y z
N MET A 1 -39.59 -57.63 21.41
CA MET A 1 -38.21 -57.43 21.88
C MET A 1 -37.28 -57.87 20.77
N GLY A 2 -36.65 -56.93 20.08
CA GLY A 2 -35.73 -57.20 18.98
C GLY A 2 -34.71 -56.07 18.90
N LEU A 3 -33.44 -56.42 19.07
CA LEU A 3 -32.26 -55.56 18.96
C LEU A 3 -32.06 -55.10 17.51
N ALA A 4 -31.74 -53.81 17.33
CA ALA A 4 -30.98 -53.29 16.18
C ALA A 4 -30.28 -52.00 16.67
N ALA A 5 -28.99 -52.08 17.01
CA ALA A 5 -27.87 -51.76 16.12
C ALA A 5 -27.73 -50.24 15.87
N ASP A 6 -26.83 -49.60 16.61
CA ASP A 6 -26.16 -48.38 16.16
C ASP A 6 -24.96 -48.80 15.31
N PRO A 7 -24.78 -48.23 14.11
CA PRO A 7 -23.54 -47.47 13.96
C PRO A 7 -23.69 -46.25 13.03
N ALA A 8 -23.27 -45.09 13.55
CA ALA A 8 -22.43 -44.12 12.85
C ALA A 8 -22.78 -43.86 11.36
N GLY A 9 -23.90 -43.17 11.13
CA GLY A 9 -24.13 -42.41 9.90
C GLY A 9 -23.53 -41.00 10.00
N ARG A 10 -22.20 -40.88 9.90
CA ARG A 10 -21.57 -39.59 9.57
C ARG A 10 -21.67 -39.33 8.07
N CYS A 11 -21.79 -38.04 7.76
CA CYS A 11 -21.62 -37.38 6.46
C CYS A 11 -22.88 -37.27 5.59
N GLY A 12 -23.59 -36.14 5.74
CA GLY A 12 -24.59 -35.72 4.77
C GLY A 12 -25.61 -34.71 5.31
N ALA A 13 -25.18 -33.53 5.77
CA ALA A 13 -26.11 -32.42 5.98
C ALA A 13 -25.41 -31.10 5.66
N GLY A 14 -25.82 -30.50 4.54
CA GLY A 14 -25.28 -29.28 3.98
C GLY A 14 -25.33 -28.09 4.94
N TRP A 15 -24.42 -27.15 4.70
CA TRP A 15 -24.43 -25.75 5.08
C TRP A 15 -25.66 -25.33 5.91
N ARG A 16 -25.52 -25.32 7.23
CA ARG A 16 -26.56 -24.80 8.12
C ARG A 16 -26.78 -23.32 7.78
N GLU A 17 -28.01 -23.02 7.39
CA GLU A 17 -28.51 -21.69 7.08
C GLU A 17 -28.08 -20.69 8.15
N SER A 18 -27.32 -19.68 7.71
CA SER A 18 -26.90 -18.54 8.52
C SER A 18 -28.09 -17.60 8.78
N LEU A 19 -29.09 -18.07 9.51
CA LEU A 19 -30.12 -17.19 10.05
C LEU A 19 -29.47 -16.34 11.14
N TYR A 20 -29.54 -15.02 10.94
CA TYR A 20 -29.15 -14.05 11.95
C TYR A 20 -29.88 -14.38 13.27
N SER A 21 -29.12 -14.53 14.35
CA SER A 21 -29.64 -14.60 15.71
C SER A 21 -29.21 -13.34 16.45
N ALA A 22 -30.15 -12.69 17.14
CA ALA A 22 -29.87 -11.49 17.94
C ALA A 22 -28.80 -11.75 19.01
N GLU A 23 -28.76 -12.96 19.59
CA GLU A 23 -27.76 -13.35 20.58
C GLU A 23 -26.35 -13.45 19.97
N LEU A 24 -26.24 -14.04 18.78
CA LEU A 24 -24.97 -14.11 18.04
C LEU A 24 -24.51 -12.72 17.60
N GLY A 25 -25.44 -11.87 17.13
CA GLY A 25 -25.15 -10.48 16.81
C GLY A 25 -24.61 -9.71 18.03
N GLN A 26 -25.27 -9.84 19.18
CA GLN A 26 -24.81 -9.23 20.43
C GLN A 26 -23.45 -9.76 20.88
N ALA A 27 -23.18 -11.06 20.75
CA ALA A 27 -21.90 -11.66 21.08
C ALA A 27 -20.76 -11.11 20.20
N VAL A 28 -20.99 -10.98 18.90
CA VAL A 28 -20.03 -10.36 17.96
C VAL A 28 -19.79 -8.90 18.36
N CYS A 29 -20.84 -8.11 18.58
CA CYS A 29 -20.71 -6.71 19.00
C CYS A 29 -19.96 -6.56 20.33
N ALA A 30 -20.24 -7.40 21.32
CA ALA A 30 -19.56 -7.37 22.61
C ALA A 30 -18.05 -7.62 22.49
N ARG A 31 -17.66 -8.58 21.64
CA ARG A 31 -16.24 -8.89 21.38
C ARG A 31 -15.53 -7.78 20.61
N VAL A 32 -16.21 -7.21 19.62
CA VAL A 32 -15.69 -6.04 18.89
C VAL A 32 -15.50 -4.88 19.86
N ALA A 33 -16.46 -4.60 20.75
CA ALA A 33 -16.34 -3.56 21.77
C ALA A 33 -15.18 -3.80 22.75
N ALA A 34 -14.89 -5.07 23.07
CA ALA A 34 -13.72 -5.45 23.86
C ALA A 34 -12.38 -5.22 23.13
N GLY A 35 -12.40 -5.03 21.80
CA GLY A 35 -11.25 -4.75 20.97
C GLY A 35 -10.76 -5.92 20.12
N ALA A 36 -11.52 -7.02 20.05
CA ALA A 36 -11.21 -8.12 19.13
C ALA A 36 -11.53 -7.71 17.69
N SER A 37 -10.65 -8.07 16.75
CA SER A 37 -10.91 -7.87 15.33
C SER A 37 -11.95 -8.85 14.82
N LEU A 38 -12.72 -8.45 13.80
CA LEU A 38 -13.66 -9.36 13.12
C LEU A 38 -12.96 -10.61 12.56
N ARG A 39 -11.67 -10.49 12.23
CA ARG A 39 -10.85 -11.61 11.76
C ARG A 39 -10.61 -12.65 12.86
N GLU A 40 -10.26 -12.21 14.07
CA GLU A 40 -10.06 -13.10 15.22
C GLU A 40 -11.37 -13.77 15.63
N ILE A 41 -12.47 -13.01 15.64
CA ILE A 41 -13.80 -13.54 15.96
C ILE A 41 -14.21 -14.61 14.93
N SER A 42 -14.02 -14.34 13.64
CA SER A 42 -14.39 -15.28 12.57
C SER A 42 -13.51 -16.54 12.52
N ALA A 43 -12.36 -16.56 13.21
CA ALA A 43 -11.46 -17.72 13.22
C ALA A 43 -11.90 -18.81 14.21
N GLU A 44 -12.84 -18.49 15.10
CA GLU A 44 -13.28 -19.40 16.16
C GLU A 44 -14.39 -20.36 15.70
N PRO A 45 -14.36 -21.63 16.14
CA PRO A 45 -15.42 -22.60 15.81
C PRO A 45 -16.80 -22.11 16.27
N GLY A 46 -17.76 -22.04 15.35
CA GLY A 46 -19.13 -21.61 15.64
C GLY A 46 -19.39 -20.10 15.50
N MET A 47 -18.37 -19.30 15.17
CA MET A 47 -18.55 -17.88 14.83
C MET A 47 -18.87 -17.70 13.34
N PRO A 48 -19.71 -16.71 13.00
CA PRO A 48 -20.02 -16.39 11.60
C PRO A 48 -18.77 -15.86 10.88
N ASP A 49 -18.60 -16.23 9.61
CA ASP A 49 -17.57 -15.63 8.76
C ASP A 49 -17.80 -14.13 8.60
N ARG A 50 -16.72 -13.38 8.36
CA ARG A 50 -16.75 -11.92 8.20
C ARG A 50 -17.73 -11.47 7.11
N THR A 51 -17.86 -12.25 6.03
CA THR A 51 -18.83 -11.96 4.96
C THR A 51 -20.28 -12.13 5.42
N THR A 52 -20.55 -13.07 6.32
CA THR A 52 -21.86 -13.30 6.93
C THR A 52 -22.25 -12.18 7.89
N VAL A 53 -21.33 -11.76 8.76
CA VAL A 53 -21.53 -10.61 9.66
C VAL A 53 -21.91 -9.35 8.87
N TRP A 54 -21.24 -9.13 7.73
CA TRP A 54 -21.58 -8.02 6.85
C TRP A 54 -22.99 -8.14 6.25
N LYS A 55 -23.38 -9.33 5.75
CA LYS A 55 -24.75 -9.55 5.24
C LYS A 55 -25.81 -9.30 6.31
N TRP A 56 -25.54 -9.68 7.56
CA TRP A 56 -26.43 -9.38 8.68
C TRP A 56 -26.56 -7.87 8.92
N ALA A 57 -25.45 -7.13 8.89
CA ALA A 57 -25.49 -5.67 9.03
C ALA A 57 -26.26 -4.98 7.90
N GLN A 58 -26.38 -5.59 6.72
CA GLN A 58 -27.24 -5.06 5.65
C GLN A 58 -28.73 -5.36 5.84
N GLY A 59 -29.05 -6.54 6.37
CA GLY A 59 -30.44 -6.97 6.58
C GLY A 59 -31.08 -6.41 7.85
N GLU A 60 -30.28 -6.15 8.88
CA GLU A 60 -30.75 -5.84 10.24
C GLU A 60 -30.18 -4.50 10.74
N PRO A 61 -30.96 -3.40 10.67
CA PRO A 61 -30.49 -2.06 11.07
C PRO A 61 -30.02 -1.99 12.52
N ALA A 62 -30.72 -2.65 13.44
CA ALA A 62 -30.36 -2.68 14.86
C ALA A 62 -29.00 -3.34 15.12
N PHE A 63 -28.67 -4.37 14.33
CA PHE A 63 -27.35 -5.01 14.39
C PHE A 63 -26.26 -4.10 13.82
N ALA A 64 -26.53 -3.43 12.70
CA ALA A 64 -25.59 -2.50 12.10
C ALA A 64 -25.24 -1.33 13.04
N GLU A 65 -26.24 -0.75 13.69
CA GLU A 65 -26.05 0.29 14.71
C GLU A 65 -25.26 -0.24 15.92
N GLY A 66 -25.61 -1.44 16.40
CA GLY A 66 -24.89 -2.10 17.49
C GLY A 66 -23.41 -2.37 17.18
N LEU A 67 -23.12 -2.81 15.96
CA LEU A 67 -21.76 -3.09 15.50
C LEU A 67 -20.95 -1.80 15.33
N ALA A 68 -21.55 -0.76 14.75
CA ALA A 68 -20.92 0.56 14.64
C ALA A 68 -20.64 1.18 16.01
N ALA A 69 -21.58 1.06 16.96
CA ALA A 69 -21.39 1.48 18.34
C ALA A 69 -20.26 0.70 19.03
N ALA A 70 -20.20 -0.63 18.84
CA ALA A 70 -19.14 -1.47 19.36
C ALA A 70 -17.75 -1.09 18.80
N GLN A 71 -17.64 -0.86 17.49
CA GLN A 71 -16.41 -0.38 16.85
C GLN A 71 -16.01 1.01 17.39
N GLY A 72 -16.97 1.92 17.58
CA GLY A 72 -16.75 3.24 18.18
C GLY A 72 -16.29 3.16 19.65
N GLN A 73 -16.86 2.24 20.43
CA GLN A 73 -16.44 1.94 21.80
C GLN A 73 -15.03 1.36 21.84
N ALA A 74 -14.70 0.43 20.95
CA ALA A 74 -13.36 -0.16 20.85
C ALA A 74 -12.29 0.90 20.55
N ARG A 75 -12.57 1.79 19.59
CA ARG A 75 -11.70 2.96 19.29
C ARG A 75 -11.54 3.88 20.49
N THR A 76 -12.65 4.20 21.17
CA THR A 76 -12.64 5.07 22.35
C THR A 76 -11.87 4.41 23.50
N ALA A 77 -12.06 3.12 23.73
CA ALA A 77 -11.37 2.34 24.74
C ALA A 77 -9.87 2.23 24.43
N ALA A 78 -9.49 1.99 23.17
CA ALA A 78 -8.08 2.01 22.74
C ALA A 78 -7.44 3.39 22.99
N ARG A 79 -8.14 4.48 22.65
CA ARG A 79 -7.71 5.85 22.95
C ARG A 79 -7.58 6.12 24.45
N VAL A 80 -8.53 5.65 25.27
CA VAL A 80 -8.50 5.80 26.73
C VAL A 80 -7.38 4.96 27.36
N ARG A 81 -7.15 3.73 26.89
CA ARG A 81 -6.01 2.88 27.32
C ARG A 81 -4.68 3.55 26.99
N GLY A 82 -4.55 4.08 25.76
CA GLY A 82 -3.41 4.91 25.36
C GLY A 82 -3.23 6.11 26.29
N ARG A 83 -4.31 6.87 26.57
CA ARG A 83 -4.27 8.00 27.52
C ARG A 83 -3.84 7.58 28.93
N ALA A 84 -4.35 6.47 29.46
CA ALA A 84 -4.04 5.99 30.81
C ALA A 84 -2.57 5.52 30.94
N ARG A 85 -2.06 4.75 29.95
CA ARG A 85 -0.63 4.39 29.85
C ARG A 85 0.24 5.64 29.88
N MET A 86 -0.19 6.68 29.18
CA MET A 86 0.58 7.91 29.02
C MET A 86 0.49 8.87 30.19
N ALA A 87 -0.65 8.94 30.88
CA ALA A 87 -0.77 9.64 32.15
C ALA A 87 0.20 9.05 33.19
N ARG A 88 0.37 7.71 33.19
CA ARG A 88 1.35 7.01 34.06
C ARG A 88 2.79 7.35 33.66
N LEU A 89 3.13 7.28 32.38
CA LEU A 89 4.48 7.64 31.89
C LEU A 89 4.81 9.11 32.17
N ARG A 90 3.84 10.03 32.02
CA ARG A 90 4.00 11.44 32.37
C ARG A 90 4.15 11.65 33.87
N ALA A 91 3.37 10.97 34.71
CA ALA A 91 3.50 11.03 36.16
C ALA A 91 4.91 10.58 36.58
N ALA A 92 5.43 9.51 35.98
CA ALA A 92 6.81 9.06 36.17
C ALA A 92 7.86 10.10 35.69
N GLN A 93 7.62 10.76 34.55
CA GLN A 93 8.54 11.76 33.98
C GLN A 93 8.55 13.09 34.77
N LEU A 94 7.40 13.52 35.31
CA LEU A 94 7.27 14.69 36.18
C LEU A 94 7.81 14.44 37.59
N ALA A 95 7.79 13.19 38.06
CA ALA A 95 8.39 12.78 39.33
C ALA A 95 9.93 12.82 39.29
N ARG A 96 10.56 12.92 38.11
CA ARG A 96 12.01 13.10 37.99
C ARG A 96 12.42 14.51 38.45
N PRO A 97 13.54 14.66 39.19
CA PRO A 97 14.00 15.97 39.64
C PRO A 97 14.19 16.92 38.45
N ARG A 98 13.64 18.13 38.56
CA ARG A 98 13.71 19.14 37.51
C ARG A 98 15.14 19.67 37.40
N SER A 99 15.84 19.41 36.29
CA SER A 99 17.02 20.20 35.95
C SER A 99 16.57 21.61 35.55
N ARG A 100 17.32 22.65 35.93
CA ARG A 100 16.99 24.04 35.61
C ARG A 100 16.88 24.23 34.09
N GLY A 101 15.69 24.60 33.62
CA GLY A 101 15.42 25.00 32.23
C GLY A 101 14.79 23.89 31.36
N GLY A 102 13.45 23.86 31.30
CA GLY A 102 12.70 23.05 30.33
C GLY A 102 11.45 22.36 30.93
N LEU A 103 10.29 22.53 30.28
CA LEU A 103 9.10 21.75 30.60
C LEU A 103 9.38 20.28 30.27
N ALA A 104 9.08 19.35 31.19
CA ALA A 104 9.39 17.94 31.03
C ALA A 104 8.80 17.28 29.75
N THR A 105 7.81 17.93 29.11
CA THR A 105 7.10 17.47 27.90
C THR A 105 7.93 17.57 26.62
N SER A 106 9.05 18.30 26.60
CA SER A 106 9.94 18.40 25.43
C SER A 106 11.08 17.38 25.45
N ARG A 107 11.23 16.60 26.52
CA ARG A 107 12.29 15.61 26.66
C ARG A 107 11.88 14.30 25.99
N TYR A 108 12.73 13.85 25.07
CA TYR A 108 12.61 12.54 24.42
C TYR A 108 12.61 11.42 25.48
N CYS A 109 11.70 10.47 25.31
CA CYS A 109 11.59 9.27 26.12
C CYS A 109 11.16 8.12 25.19
N PRO A 110 11.88 6.98 25.18
CA PRO A 110 11.53 5.83 24.33
C PRO A 110 10.09 5.35 24.50
N ASP A 111 9.58 5.26 25.74
CA ASP A 111 8.21 4.83 26.01
C ASP A 111 7.16 5.78 25.41
N LEU A 112 7.46 7.09 25.41
CA LEU A 112 6.61 8.12 24.82
C LEU A 112 6.65 8.06 23.29
N ALA A 113 7.83 7.83 22.71
CA ALA A 113 8.01 7.60 21.28
C ALA A 113 7.24 6.36 20.80
N GLU A 114 7.32 5.25 21.54
CA GLU A 114 6.57 4.03 21.25
C GLU A 114 5.06 4.26 21.28
N ALA A 115 4.55 4.96 22.29
CA ALA A 115 3.12 5.25 22.38
C ALA A 115 2.60 6.17 21.27
N ILE A 116 3.43 7.11 20.81
CA ILE A 116 3.13 7.93 19.62
C ILE A 116 3.01 7.02 18.38
N CYS A 117 3.96 6.11 18.20
CA CYS A 117 3.95 5.12 17.12
C CYS A 117 2.71 4.21 17.18
N GLU A 118 2.32 3.75 18.37
CA GLU A 118 1.14 2.92 18.58
C GLU A 118 -0.15 3.65 18.18
N ARG A 119 -0.32 4.90 18.63
CA ARG A 119 -1.49 5.73 18.26
C ARG A 119 -1.54 6.05 16.78
N LEU A 120 -0.39 6.33 16.16
CA LEU A 120 -0.28 6.52 14.72
C LEU A 120 -0.70 5.27 13.96
N ALA A 121 -0.19 4.10 14.35
CA ALA A 121 -0.52 2.82 13.73
C ALA A 121 -2.03 2.51 13.82
N ASN A 122 -2.69 2.94 14.90
CA ASN A 122 -4.14 2.82 15.10
C ASN A 122 -4.99 3.85 14.33
N GLY A 123 -4.39 4.64 13.42
CA GLY A 123 -5.14 5.57 12.55
C GLY A 123 -5.18 7.02 13.03
N GLU A 124 -4.68 7.35 14.23
CA GLU A 124 -4.72 8.73 14.72
C GLU A 124 -3.76 9.66 13.95
N SER A 125 -4.18 10.90 13.73
CA SER A 125 -3.31 11.93 13.14
C SER A 125 -2.37 12.54 14.19
N LEU A 126 -1.19 13.02 13.77
CA LEU A 126 -0.29 13.77 14.65
C LEU A 126 -0.96 14.99 15.31
N LYS A 127 -1.90 15.64 14.61
CA LYS A 127 -2.67 16.75 15.18
C LYS A 127 -3.62 16.28 16.28
N ALA A 128 -4.25 15.11 16.13
CA ALA A 128 -5.08 14.53 17.17
C ALA A 128 -4.24 14.09 18.38
N ILE A 129 -3.06 13.52 18.14
CA ILE A 129 -2.09 13.15 19.17
C ILE A 129 -1.63 14.40 19.93
N GLY A 130 -1.16 15.44 19.25
CA GLY A 130 -0.64 16.66 19.88
C GLY A 130 -1.70 17.56 20.55
N ARG A 131 -3.00 17.31 20.36
CA ARG A 131 -4.06 17.96 21.15
C ARG A 131 -4.20 17.35 22.55
N ASP A 132 -3.67 16.16 22.76
CA ASP A 132 -3.66 15.53 24.06
C ASP A 132 -2.65 16.27 24.96
N PRO A 133 -3.05 16.78 26.13
CA PRO A 133 -2.15 17.51 27.00
C PRO A 133 -0.97 16.65 27.47
N ALA A 134 -1.10 15.31 27.46
CA ALA A 134 -0.05 14.37 27.81
C ALA A 134 0.93 14.09 26.65
N MET A 135 0.69 14.62 25.45
CA MET A 135 1.52 14.39 24.28
C MET A 135 2.38 15.60 23.92
N PRO A 136 3.58 15.39 23.35
CA PRO A 136 4.33 16.47 22.73
C PRO A 136 3.56 17.05 21.55
N CYS A 137 3.76 18.34 21.28
CA CYS A 137 3.21 18.95 20.08
C CYS A 137 3.90 18.40 18.83
N ALA A 138 3.27 18.55 17.67
CA ALA A 138 3.81 18.03 16.40
C ALA A 138 5.23 18.53 16.11
N ALA A 139 5.55 19.79 16.43
CA ALA A 139 6.88 20.36 16.24
C ALA A 139 7.96 19.61 17.05
N THR A 140 7.67 19.26 18.30
CA THR A 140 8.57 18.46 19.14
C THR A 140 8.75 17.04 18.58
N ILE A 141 7.70 16.43 18.05
CA ILE A 141 7.78 15.11 17.42
C ILE A 141 8.69 15.14 16.18
N TYR A 142 8.53 16.14 15.30
CA TYR A 142 9.41 16.30 14.14
C TYR A 142 10.87 16.50 14.55
N HIS A 143 11.13 17.32 15.57
CA HIS A 143 12.49 17.50 16.10
C HIS A 143 13.10 16.19 16.62
N TRP A 144 12.29 15.31 17.23
CA TRP A 144 12.79 14.00 17.68
C TRP A 144 13.09 13.05 16.53
N LEU A 145 12.33 13.11 15.43
CA LEU A 145 12.61 12.30 14.24
C LEU A 145 13.97 12.65 13.63
N GLU A 146 14.32 13.93 13.59
CA GLU A 146 15.62 14.39 13.08
C GLU A 146 16.79 13.97 13.98
N ARG A 147 16.57 13.88 15.29
CA ARG A 147 17.63 13.67 16.28
C ARG A 147 17.85 12.21 16.66
N PHE A 148 16.83 11.36 16.54
CA PHE A 148 16.86 9.97 17.01
C PHE A 148 16.49 9.00 15.87
N PRO A 149 17.49 8.43 15.16
CA PRO A 149 17.24 7.53 14.03
C PRO A 149 16.41 6.28 14.38
N GLU A 150 16.56 5.76 15.61
CA GLU A 150 15.75 4.62 16.08
C GLU A 150 14.25 4.97 16.13
N PHE A 151 13.93 6.19 16.56
CA PHE A 151 12.56 6.67 16.58
C PHE A 151 12.03 6.89 15.16
N GLU A 152 12.85 7.42 14.25
CA GLU A 152 12.49 7.56 12.85
C GLU A 152 12.13 6.20 12.22
N ALA A 153 12.94 5.16 12.44
CA ALA A 153 12.68 3.82 11.93
C ALA A 153 11.36 3.23 12.49
N ALA A 154 11.12 3.38 13.79
CA ALA A 154 9.87 2.97 14.43
C ALA A 154 8.66 3.76 13.88
N TYR A 155 8.82 5.07 13.67
CA TYR A 155 7.80 5.96 13.15
C TYR A 155 7.42 5.63 11.71
N VAL A 156 8.40 5.38 10.82
CA VAL A 156 8.15 4.93 9.45
C VAL A 156 7.37 3.61 9.44
N THR A 157 7.72 2.68 10.34
CA THR A 157 7.00 1.41 10.50
C THR A 157 5.57 1.64 10.98
N ALA A 158 5.36 2.53 11.95
CA ALA A 158 4.03 2.94 12.41
C ALA A 158 3.19 3.58 11.29
N ARG A 159 3.79 4.42 10.44
CA ARG A 159 3.11 5.02 9.28
C ARG A 159 2.68 3.98 8.24
N ARG A 160 3.46 2.92 8.04
CA ARG A 160 3.05 1.79 7.20
C ARG A 160 1.85 1.04 7.79
N ARG A 161 1.88 0.73 9.09
CA ARG A 161 0.74 0.11 9.79
C ARG A 161 -0.51 1.00 9.80
N GLN A 162 -0.32 2.31 9.94
CA GLN A 162 -1.40 3.29 9.84
C GLN A 162 -2.13 3.18 8.50
N ALA A 163 -1.40 2.98 7.39
CA ALA A 163 -2.01 2.83 6.08
C ALA A 163 -2.95 1.60 6.03
N ASP A 164 -2.55 0.50 6.66
CA ASP A 164 -3.36 -0.72 6.74
C ASP A 164 -4.66 -0.46 7.54
N THR A 165 -4.54 0.15 8.72
CA THR A 165 -5.70 0.52 9.55
C THR A 165 -6.66 1.45 8.79
N LEU A 166 -6.15 2.52 8.17
CA LEU A 166 -6.98 3.47 7.43
C LEU A 166 -7.70 2.81 6.25
N MET A 167 -7.08 1.84 5.56
CA MET A 167 -7.73 1.11 4.48
C MET A 167 -8.86 0.22 4.97
N ASP A 168 -8.68 -0.47 6.09
CA ASP A 168 -9.75 -1.25 6.71
C ASP A 168 -10.91 -0.33 7.13
N GLU A 169 -10.63 0.86 7.68
CA GLU A 169 -11.66 1.84 8.04
C GLU A 169 -12.43 2.36 6.82
N VAL A 170 -11.73 2.68 5.73
CA VAL A 170 -12.35 3.11 4.46
C VAL A 170 -13.30 2.06 3.93
N ARG A 171 -12.91 0.78 3.99
CA ARG A 171 -13.75 -0.32 3.56
C ARG A 171 -15.05 -0.35 4.35
N GLU A 172 -14.98 -0.27 5.68
CA GLU A 172 -16.18 -0.27 6.52
C GLU A 172 -17.08 0.94 6.25
N VAL A 173 -16.51 2.13 6.02
CA VAL A 173 -17.28 3.33 5.62
C VAL A 173 -17.99 3.11 4.28
N GLY A 174 -17.27 2.60 3.28
CA GLY A 174 -17.86 2.33 1.96
C GLY A 174 -18.99 1.31 2.00
N LEU A 175 -18.90 0.32 2.89
CA LEU A 175 -19.94 -0.69 3.08
C LEU A 175 -21.16 -0.18 3.86
N ALA A 176 -20.98 0.80 4.74
CA ALA A 176 -22.05 1.45 5.50
C ALA A 176 -22.69 2.65 4.78
N ALA A 177 -22.17 3.03 3.61
CA ALA A 177 -22.63 4.21 2.89
C ALA A 177 -24.11 4.09 2.48
N THR A 178 -24.87 5.15 2.72
CA THR A 178 -26.29 5.25 2.35
C THR A 178 -26.48 6.29 1.24
N PRO A 179 -27.58 6.26 0.46
CA PRO A 179 -27.85 7.27 -0.57
C PRO A 179 -27.74 8.74 -0.10
N LYS A 180 -27.97 9.00 1.19
CA LYS A 180 -27.86 10.34 1.80
C LYS A 180 -26.41 10.73 2.13
N THR A 181 -25.54 9.77 2.41
CA THR A 181 -24.15 9.99 2.85
C THR A 181 -23.11 9.76 1.76
N VAL A 182 -23.49 9.18 0.61
CA VAL A 182 -22.58 8.80 -0.49
C VAL A 182 -21.54 9.86 -0.84
N TRP A 183 -21.93 11.14 -0.89
CA TRP A 183 -21.00 12.22 -1.26
C TRP A 183 -19.94 12.50 -0.20
N ALA A 184 -20.32 12.47 1.08
CA ALA A 184 -19.39 12.64 2.19
C ALA A 184 -18.47 11.40 2.30
N ASP A 185 -19.03 10.21 2.17
CA ASP A 185 -18.30 8.94 2.23
C ASP A 185 -17.33 8.80 1.05
N ARG A 186 -17.71 9.28 -0.14
CA ARG A 186 -16.83 9.35 -1.31
C ARG A 186 -15.64 10.28 -1.07
N LEU A 187 -15.87 11.48 -0.54
CA LEU A 187 -14.77 12.40 -0.20
C LEU A 187 -13.83 11.78 0.83
N HIS A 188 -14.40 11.09 1.83
CA HIS A 188 -13.64 10.38 2.85
C HIS A 188 -12.76 9.27 2.23
N PHE A 189 -13.36 8.44 1.36
CA PHE A 189 -12.68 7.41 0.59
C PHE A 189 -11.52 8.00 -0.24
N ASP A 190 -11.76 9.05 -1.03
CA ASP A 190 -10.75 9.63 -1.91
C ASP A 190 -9.57 10.21 -1.12
N THR A 191 -9.87 10.89 -0.01
CA THR A 191 -8.84 11.46 0.87
C THR A 191 -7.96 10.38 1.48
N LEU A 192 -8.58 9.31 1.99
CA LEU A 192 -7.85 8.21 2.62
C LEU A 192 -7.11 7.34 1.60
N ARG A 193 -7.67 7.10 0.41
CA ARG A 193 -6.99 6.44 -0.71
C ARG A 193 -5.72 7.20 -1.10
N TRP A 194 -5.80 8.53 -1.23
CA TRP A 194 -4.66 9.38 -1.56
C TRP A 194 -3.58 9.40 -0.47
N LEU A 195 -4.00 9.38 0.81
CA LEU A 195 -3.08 9.34 1.96
C LEU A 195 -2.38 7.97 2.07
N THR A 196 -3.12 6.88 1.99
CA THR A 196 -2.59 5.51 2.12
C THR A 196 -1.59 5.18 1.00
N ALA A 197 -1.85 5.65 -0.22
CA ALA A 197 -0.90 5.57 -1.35
C ALA A 197 0.44 6.29 -1.07
N ARG A 198 0.45 7.37 -0.27
CA ARG A 198 1.68 8.08 0.14
C ARG A 198 2.35 7.45 1.35
N LEU A 199 1.57 6.93 2.29
CA LEU A 199 2.09 6.32 3.52
C LEU A 199 2.75 4.97 3.24
N ALA A 200 2.19 4.17 2.33
CA ALA A 200 2.72 2.87 1.94
C ALA A 200 2.64 2.66 0.42
N PRO A 201 3.46 3.40 -0.38
CA PRO A 201 3.39 3.38 -1.83
C PRO A 201 3.68 2.00 -2.43
N LYS A 202 4.55 1.21 -1.80
CA LYS A 202 4.86 -0.15 -2.26
C LYS A 202 3.63 -1.07 -2.29
N LYS A 203 2.66 -0.84 -1.40
CA LYS A 203 1.48 -1.69 -1.17
C LYS A 203 0.22 -1.13 -1.84
N TYR A 204 -0.04 0.18 -1.69
CA TYR A 204 -1.32 0.79 -2.08
C TYR A 204 -1.26 1.71 -3.29
N LEU A 205 -0.07 2.06 -3.79
CA LEU A 205 0.01 2.82 -5.02
C LEU A 205 -0.31 1.90 -6.20
N GLU A 206 -1.30 2.29 -7.00
CA GLU A 206 -1.56 1.66 -8.29
C GLU A 206 -0.30 1.76 -9.15
N ARG A 207 0.35 0.62 -9.38
CA ARG A 207 1.40 0.54 -10.40
C ARG A 207 0.68 0.40 -11.73
N LEU A 208 0.53 1.52 -12.43
CA LEU A 208 0.23 1.49 -13.86
C LEU A 208 1.37 0.75 -14.55
N VAL A 209 1.21 -0.55 -14.72
CA VAL A 209 1.78 -1.34 -15.81
C VAL A 209 3.30 -1.14 -16.08
N VAL A 210 4.10 -0.91 -15.03
CA VAL A 210 5.57 -1.02 -15.13
C VAL A 210 5.98 -2.47 -15.40
N ILE A 211 5.09 -3.44 -15.17
CA ILE A 211 5.30 -4.85 -15.51
C ILE A 211 5.30 -5.08 -17.03
N GLN A 212 4.50 -4.35 -17.83
CA GLN A 212 4.62 -4.48 -19.30
C GLN A 212 5.93 -3.87 -19.77
N ALA A 213 6.33 -2.70 -19.27
CA ALA A 213 7.62 -2.13 -19.61
C ALA A 213 8.80 -3.01 -19.16
N GLN A 214 8.75 -3.62 -17.97
CA GLN A 214 9.80 -4.53 -17.49
C GLN A 214 9.79 -5.88 -18.20
N ALA A 215 8.62 -6.40 -18.59
CA ALA A 215 8.52 -7.62 -19.40
C ALA A 215 8.89 -7.37 -20.87
N GLU A 216 8.60 -6.18 -21.41
CA GLU A 216 9.06 -5.71 -22.71
C GLU A 216 10.57 -5.45 -22.69
N MET A 217 11.12 -4.88 -21.61
CA MET A 217 12.56 -4.75 -21.41
C MET A 217 13.25 -6.12 -21.23
N ALA A 218 12.63 -7.07 -20.53
CA ALA A 218 13.15 -8.43 -20.41
C ALA A 218 13.10 -9.19 -21.76
N LYS A 219 12.10 -8.92 -22.60
CA LYS A 219 12.06 -9.36 -24.01
C LYS A 219 13.06 -8.59 -24.89
N ALA A 220 13.39 -7.35 -24.55
CA ALA A 220 14.42 -6.56 -25.22
C ALA A 220 15.84 -7.07 -24.89
N ASP A 221 16.08 -7.61 -23.69
CA ASP A 221 17.32 -8.30 -23.36
C ASP A 221 17.51 -9.60 -24.17
N GLU A 222 16.41 -10.27 -24.57
CA GLU A 222 16.42 -11.35 -25.58
C GLU A 222 16.71 -10.83 -27.00
N GLN A 223 16.45 -9.54 -27.27
CA GLN A 223 16.68 -8.86 -28.55
C GLN A 223 17.99 -8.07 -28.57
N GLY A 224 19.03 -8.57 -27.91
CA GLY A 224 20.39 -8.02 -28.00
C GLY A 224 20.54 -6.58 -27.47
N PRO A 225 21.77 -6.10 -27.24
CA PRO A 225 21.98 -4.80 -26.62
C PRO A 225 21.46 -3.66 -27.51
N LEU A 226 20.78 -2.68 -26.88
CA LEU A 226 20.34 -1.44 -27.53
C LEU A 226 21.52 -0.78 -28.25
N ARG A 227 21.49 -0.78 -29.59
CA ARG A 227 22.52 -0.16 -30.42
C ARG A 227 22.21 1.33 -30.59
N VAL A 228 22.76 2.16 -29.70
CA VAL A 228 22.71 3.63 -29.85
C VAL A 228 23.73 4.03 -30.92
N VAL A 229 23.25 4.34 -32.13
CA VAL A 229 24.08 4.90 -33.21
C VAL A 229 23.98 6.42 -33.13
N VAL A 230 25.07 7.07 -32.74
CA VAL A 230 25.19 8.53 -32.81
C VAL A 230 25.40 8.91 -34.27
N VAL A 231 24.41 9.57 -34.86
CA VAL A 231 24.47 10.04 -36.26
C VAL A 231 24.76 11.53 -36.27
N SER A 232 25.88 11.92 -36.88
CA SER A 232 26.15 13.32 -37.21
C SER A 232 25.52 13.65 -38.56
N PHE A 233 24.71 14.71 -38.60
CA PHE A 233 24.18 15.26 -39.84
C PHE A 233 25.11 16.37 -40.31
N THR A 234 25.78 16.16 -41.44
CA THR A 234 26.60 17.19 -42.08
C THR A 234 25.98 17.56 -43.41
N SER A 235 25.86 18.85 -43.73
CA SER A 235 25.44 19.27 -45.06
C SER A 235 26.55 18.99 -46.07
N GLY A 236 26.22 18.26 -47.12
CA GLY A 236 27.13 17.99 -48.23
C GLY A 236 27.38 19.24 -49.09
N PRO A 237 28.39 19.20 -49.98
CA PRO A 237 28.74 20.31 -50.88
C PRO A 237 27.59 20.74 -51.81
N ASN A 238 26.59 19.88 -52.01
CA ASN A 238 25.41 20.15 -52.85
C ASN A 238 24.18 20.61 -52.04
N GLY A 239 24.32 20.84 -50.73
CA GLY A 239 23.23 21.25 -49.83
C GLY A 239 22.34 20.12 -49.30
N GLU A 240 22.59 18.86 -49.70
CA GLU A 240 21.87 17.69 -49.19
C GLU A 240 22.36 17.31 -47.78
N SER A 241 21.45 16.92 -46.88
CA SER A 241 21.80 16.43 -45.54
C SER A 241 22.36 15.01 -45.62
N LEU A 242 23.65 14.84 -45.28
CA LEU A 242 24.34 13.56 -45.34
C LEU A 242 24.45 12.96 -43.93
N VAL A 243 24.11 11.67 -43.84
CA VAL A 243 24.08 10.86 -42.62
C VAL A 243 25.22 9.86 -42.65
N ALA A 244 26.03 9.83 -41.59
CA ALA A 244 27.10 8.84 -41.40
C ALA A 244 26.93 8.06 -40.09
N PRO A 245 26.89 6.70 -40.11
CA PRO A 245 26.79 5.84 -41.29
C PRO A 245 25.39 5.92 -41.95
N PRO A 246 25.26 5.64 -43.27
CA PRO A 246 23.99 5.70 -43.98
C PRO A 246 23.01 4.66 -43.43
N ARG A 247 21.75 5.05 -43.25
CA ARG A 247 20.71 4.19 -42.65
C ARG A 247 19.97 3.34 -43.69
N CYS A 248 20.03 3.75 -44.96
CA CYS A 248 19.41 3.06 -46.09
C CYS A 248 20.22 3.26 -47.37
N GLN A 249 19.91 2.48 -48.41
CA GLN A 249 20.61 2.52 -49.69
C GLN A 249 20.60 3.91 -50.33
N ALA A 250 19.48 4.64 -50.24
CA ALA A 250 19.35 5.97 -50.82
C ALA A 250 20.32 6.99 -50.17
N GLU A 251 20.55 6.89 -48.85
CA GLU A 251 21.53 7.72 -48.14
C GLU A 251 22.97 7.34 -48.50
N ALA A 252 23.25 6.03 -48.66
CA ALA A 252 24.55 5.54 -49.12
C ALA A 252 24.86 6.06 -50.54
N ASP A 253 23.87 6.01 -51.44
CA ASP A 253 24.01 6.49 -52.82
C ASP A 253 24.19 8.01 -52.86
N ALA A 254 23.50 8.77 -51.99
CA ALA A 254 23.68 10.22 -51.87
C ALA A 254 25.09 10.58 -51.39
N TRP A 255 25.62 9.82 -50.42
CA TRP A 255 26.99 10.00 -49.94
C TRP A 255 28.03 9.70 -51.03
N VAL A 256 27.83 8.60 -51.78
CA VAL A 256 28.68 8.23 -52.93
C VAL A 256 28.65 9.30 -54.03
N ARG A 257 27.49 9.90 -54.32
CA ARG A 257 27.39 11.01 -55.28
C ARG A 257 28.10 12.26 -54.81
N ALA A 258 28.07 12.56 -53.51
CA ALA A 258 28.65 13.79 -52.96
C ALA A 258 30.18 13.70 -52.76
N TYR A 259 30.71 12.53 -52.37
CA TYR A 259 32.11 12.38 -51.96
C TYR A 259 32.85 11.19 -52.60
N GLY A 260 32.20 10.34 -53.41
CA GLY A 260 32.77 9.09 -53.93
C GLY A 260 32.56 7.89 -52.98
N ARG A 261 32.99 6.67 -53.40
CA ARG A 261 32.81 5.44 -52.61
C ARG A 261 33.56 5.53 -51.26
N PRO A 262 32.88 5.42 -50.09
CA PRO A 262 33.50 5.78 -48.81
C PRO A 262 34.45 4.76 -48.18
N TYR A 263 34.61 3.53 -48.73
CA TYR A 263 35.21 2.40 -47.98
C TYR A 263 36.31 1.61 -48.70
N ASP A 264 37.06 2.21 -49.62
CA ASP A 264 38.22 1.56 -50.28
C ASP A 264 39.57 1.86 -49.56
N GLY A 265 39.55 2.24 -48.28
CA GLY A 265 40.74 2.56 -47.49
C GLY A 265 41.20 1.42 -46.55
N PRO A 266 42.52 1.27 -46.31
CA PRO A 266 43.06 0.17 -45.51
C PRO A 266 42.69 0.35 -44.02
N GLY A 267 41.68 -0.40 -43.57
CA GLY A 267 41.19 -0.36 -42.19
C GLY A 267 39.70 -0.66 -42.03
N PHE A 268 38.93 -0.55 -43.10
CA PHE A 268 37.54 -1.01 -43.16
C PHE A 268 37.38 -2.05 -44.27
N SER A 269 37.94 -3.25 -44.06
CA SER A 269 37.56 -4.38 -44.89
C SER A 269 36.06 -4.60 -44.69
N ALA A 270 35.28 -4.40 -45.75
CA ALA A 270 33.93 -4.91 -45.85
C ALA A 270 33.95 -6.38 -45.44
N GLY A 271 33.43 -6.71 -44.26
CA GLY A 271 32.89 -8.04 -44.04
C GLY A 271 31.93 -8.24 -45.20
N GLN A 272 32.21 -9.26 -46.03
CA GLN A 272 31.47 -9.54 -47.25
C GLN A 272 29.97 -9.42 -46.96
N VAL A 273 29.34 -8.37 -47.46
CA VAL A 273 27.91 -8.46 -47.79
C VAL A 273 27.90 -9.33 -49.03
N GLY A 274 27.98 -10.64 -48.82
CA GLY A 274 27.65 -11.60 -49.86
C GLY A 274 26.20 -11.35 -50.29
N PRO A 275 25.80 -11.79 -51.49
CA PRO A 275 24.40 -11.81 -51.89
C PRO A 275 23.69 -12.88 -51.04
N GLY A 276 23.40 -12.54 -49.78
CA GLY A 276 22.74 -13.40 -48.81
C GLY A 276 21.24 -13.13 -48.82
N GLY A 277 20.55 -13.84 -49.71
CA GLY A 277 19.15 -14.26 -49.67
C GLY A 277 18.15 -13.44 -48.86
N TRP A 278 17.33 -12.67 -49.57
CA TRP A 278 15.89 -12.66 -49.32
C TRP A 278 15.26 -13.65 -50.29
N GLU A 279 15.38 -14.95 -50.06
CA GLU A 279 14.65 -15.96 -50.84
C GLU A 279 14.43 -17.22 -50.00
N ALA A 280 13.19 -17.70 -50.05
CA ALA A 280 12.63 -18.75 -49.21
C ALA A 280 13.16 -20.14 -49.61
N ASP A 281 13.40 -20.98 -48.59
CA ASP A 281 13.80 -22.38 -48.71
C ASP A 281 12.72 -23.27 -49.36
N GLU A 282 13.07 -24.01 -50.42
CA GLU A 282 12.46 -25.31 -50.78
C GLU A 282 13.54 -26.25 -51.37
N ASP A 283 13.71 -27.40 -50.69
CA ASP A 283 14.41 -28.68 -50.96
C ASP A 283 15.92 -28.74 -51.32
#